data_AF-K0NL25-F1
#
_entry.id   AF-K0NL25-F1
#
_cell.length_a   1.000
_cell.length_b   1.000
_cell.length_c   1.000
_cell.angle_alpha   90.00
_cell.angle_beta   90.00
_cell.angle_gamma   90.00
#
_symmetry.space_group_name_H-M   'P 1'
#
loop_
_entity.id
_entity.type
_entity.pdbx_description
1 polymer ?
#
loop_
_entity_poly.entity_id
_entity_poly.type
_entity_poly.pdbx_seq_one_letter_code
_entity_poly.pdbx_strand_id
1 'polypeptide(L)'
;MRQPDRRTLIGKRDYAILRLMLTYGLQVGEVCKLTYQDLETERVKGQQKLWIRDRKGKIGRRADTDIILNGKALQAFDEWMEHCNINFESATPLFVGFRYQVSQGGLVIRWDQVRENKRLTTRSIEYMIEKYVEKAGISHGDKVISAHALRHTAFTMLAKAGVKLVDLKFLAGHQDVSTTLIYLHSVQSYEDHAGMHNPLNR
;
A
#
# COMPACT_ATOMS: atom_id res chain seq x y z
N MET A 1 -10.87 -7.00 -7.36
CA MET A 1 -10.92 -5.75 -6.57
C MET A 1 -11.98 -4.77 -7.10
N ARG A 2 -13.26 -5.16 -7.22
CA ARG A 2 -14.32 -4.24 -7.68
C ARG A 2 -15.15 -3.63 -6.54
N GLN A 3 -14.82 -3.98 -5.29
CA GLN A 3 -15.68 -3.68 -4.13
C GLN A 3 -15.52 -2.28 -3.54
N PRO A 4 -14.31 -1.68 -3.42
CA PRO A 4 -14.22 -0.27 -3.05
C PRO A 4 -14.92 0.60 -4.09
N ASP A 5 -15.93 1.36 -3.67
CA ASP A 5 -16.65 2.29 -4.55
C ASP A 5 -15.78 3.52 -4.82
N ARG A 6 -15.03 3.46 -5.92
CA ARG A 6 -14.10 4.52 -6.37
C ARG A 6 -14.80 5.83 -6.72
N ARG A 7 -16.13 5.90 -6.75
CA ARG A 7 -16.85 7.18 -6.87
C ARG A 7 -16.82 7.97 -5.57
N THR A 8 -16.62 7.29 -4.44
CA THR A 8 -16.49 7.90 -3.12
C THR A 8 -15.01 8.11 -2.77
N LEU A 9 -14.70 9.18 -2.03
CA LEU A 9 -13.32 9.42 -1.61
C LEU A 9 -12.76 8.30 -0.72
N ILE A 10 -13.60 7.74 0.16
CA ILE A 10 -13.21 6.61 1.02
C ILE A 10 -12.89 5.39 0.17
N GLY A 11 -13.68 5.11 -0.86
CA GLY A 11 -13.39 4.00 -1.77
C GLY A 11 -12.11 4.22 -2.56
N LYS A 12 -11.80 5.44 -3.01
CA LYS A 12 -10.50 5.77 -3.64
C LYS A 12 -9.32 5.48 -2.69
N ARG A 13 -9.39 5.98 -1.46
CA ARG A 13 -8.38 5.72 -0.42
C ARG A 13 -8.19 4.23 -0.15
N ASP A 14 -9.29 3.53 0.14
CA ASP A 14 -9.26 2.12 0.49
C ASP A 14 -8.75 1.26 -0.67
N TYR A 15 -9.14 1.61 -1.90
CA TYR A 15 -8.65 0.97 -3.12
C TYR A 15 -7.14 1.17 -3.30
N ALA A 16 -6.62 2.38 -3.10
CA ALA A 16 -5.18 2.66 -3.14
C ALA A 16 -4.42 1.83 -2.11
N ILE A 17 -4.90 1.77 -0.86
CA ILE A 17 -4.30 0.96 0.21
C ILE A 17 -4.27 -0.52 -0.16
N LEU A 18 -5.41 -1.07 -0.59
CA LEU A 18 -5.50 -2.48 -1.00
C LEU A 18 -4.57 -2.78 -2.17
N ARG A 19 -4.44 -1.85 -3.12
CA ARG A 19 -3.52 -1.97 -4.26
C ARG A 19 -2.08 -2.02 -3.82
N LEU A 20 -1.65 -1.15 -2.91
CA LEU A 20 -0.29 -1.19 -2.37
C LEU A 20 -0.01 -2.52 -1.67
N MET A 21 -0.93 -2.99 -0.85
CA MET A 21 -0.77 -4.25 -0.10
C MET A 21 -0.78 -5.50 -1.00
N LEU A 22 -1.68 -5.57 -1.99
CA LEU A 22 -1.80 -6.74 -2.86
C LEU A 22 -0.78 -6.77 -4.01
N THR A 23 -0.22 -5.63 -4.36
CA THR A 23 0.77 -5.52 -5.44
C THR A 23 2.19 -5.71 -4.90
N TYR A 24 2.52 -4.95 -3.85
CA TYR A 24 3.87 -4.83 -3.30
C TYR A 24 4.02 -5.54 -1.96
N GLY A 25 2.94 -6.13 -1.44
CA GLY A 25 2.99 -6.91 -0.20
C GLY A 25 3.12 -6.07 1.06
N LEU A 26 2.86 -4.76 1.06
CA LEU A 26 3.05 -3.90 2.25
C LEU A 26 2.32 -4.43 3.49
N GLN A 27 2.96 -4.32 4.65
CA GLN A 27 2.30 -4.59 5.93
C GLN A 27 1.39 -3.43 6.31
N VAL A 28 0.33 -3.71 7.08
CA VAL A 28 -0.58 -2.66 7.57
C VAL A 28 0.18 -1.57 8.33
N GLY A 29 1.06 -1.97 9.24
CA GLY A 29 1.85 -1.03 10.03
C GLY A 29 2.82 -0.19 9.18
N GLU A 30 3.23 -0.68 8.01
CA GLU A 30 4.03 0.09 7.04
C GLU A 30 3.14 1.14 6.37
N VAL A 31 1.96 0.75 5.87
CA VAL A 31 0.98 1.68 5.26
C VAL A 31 0.59 2.80 6.22
N CYS A 32 0.32 2.48 7.50
CA CYS A 32 -0.04 3.45 8.54
C CYS A 32 1.05 4.49 8.84
N LYS A 33 2.31 4.19 8.51
CA LYS A 33 3.46 5.05 8.80
C LYS A 33 3.88 5.90 7.62
N LEU A 34 3.41 5.60 6.41
CA LEU A 34 3.77 6.35 5.22
C LEU A 34 3.41 7.83 5.37
N THR A 35 4.39 8.67 5.09
CA THR A 35 4.30 10.12 5.10
C THR A 35 4.72 10.71 3.77
N TYR A 36 4.43 11.98 3.52
CA TYR A 36 4.77 12.62 2.26
C TYR A 36 6.29 12.67 2.00
N GLN A 37 7.13 12.78 3.03
CA GLN A 37 8.60 12.66 2.92
C GLN A 37 9.11 11.32 2.39
N ASP A 38 8.27 10.28 2.41
CA ASP A 38 8.62 8.97 1.88
C ASP A 38 8.35 8.90 0.37
N LEU A 39 7.57 9.82 -0.18
CA LEU A 39 7.27 9.93 -1.61
C LEU A 39 8.37 10.75 -2.29
N GLU A 40 9.11 10.14 -3.20
CA GLU A 40 10.03 10.89 -4.06
C GLU A 40 9.19 11.53 -5.16
N THR A 41 8.91 12.84 -5.06
CA THR A 41 7.88 13.53 -5.86
C THR A 41 8.16 13.55 -7.37
N GLU A 42 9.44 13.53 -7.76
CA GLU A 42 9.83 13.45 -9.15
C GLU A 42 9.51 12.07 -9.74
N ARG A 43 8.83 12.05 -10.89
CA ARG A 43 8.53 10.82 -11.62
C ARG A 43 9.66 10.47 -12.57
N VAL A 44 9.95 9.18 -12.66
CA VAL A 44 10.88 8.63 -13.63
C VAL A 44 10.12 7.65 -14.53
N LYS A 45 10.11 7.89 -15.84
CA LYS A 45 9.38 7.07 -16.83
C LYS A 45 7.88 6.89 -16.50
N GLY A 46 7.26 7.95 -15.96
CA GLY A 46 5.85 7.93 -15.54
C GLY A 46 5.57 7.12 -14.27
N GLN A 47 6.61 6.58 -13.61
CA GLN A 47 6.52 5.81 -12.37
C GLN A 47 6.92 6.66 -11.18
N GLN A 48 6.53 6.24 -9.98
CA GLN A 48 6.72 7.00 -8.75
C GLN A 48 7.43 6.13 -7.71
N LYS A 49 8.51 6.61 -7.11
CA LYS A 49 9.18 5.90 -6.02
C LYS A 49 8.56 6.26 -4.67
N LEU A 50 8.36 5.23 -3.84
CA LEU A 50 7.88 5.37 -2.46
C LEU A 50 8.79 4.58 -1.52
N TRP A 51 9.35 5.25 -0.53
CA TRP A 51 10.19 4.66 0.50
C TRP A 51 9.36 3.99 1.59
N ILE A 52 9.79 2.81 2.02
CA ILE A 52 9.23 2.05 3.13
C ILE A 52 10.28 1.98 4.23
N ARG A 53 10.16 2.89 5.19
CA ARG A 53 11.14 3.09 6.28
C ARG A 53 10.64 2.57 7.63
N ASP A 54 11.54 2.53 8.61
CA ASP A 54 11.21 2.21 10.01
C ASP A 54 10.45 0.88 10.18
N ARG A 55 10.82 -0.10 9.35
CA ARG A 55 10.17 -1.41 9.30
C ARG A 55 10.54 -2.20 10.56
N LYS A 56 9.54 -2.72 11.28
CA LYS A 56 9.77 -3.57 12.47
C LYS A 56 10.09 -5.01 12.02
N GLY A 57 11.19 -5.57 12.51
CA GLY A 57 11.56 -6.98 12.32
C GLY A 57 11.22 -7.84 13.52
N LYS A 58 11.31 -9.17 13.35
CA LYS A 58 11.23 -10.14 14.47
C LYS A 58 12.45 -10.01 15.39
N ILE A 59 13.60 -9.67 14.80
CA ILE A 59 14.85 -9.33 15.48
C ILE A 59 15.26 -7.98 14.90
N GLY A 60 15.30 -6.93 15.73
CA GLY A 60 15.72 -5.59 15.31
C GLY A 60 14.80 -4.85 14.32
N ARG A 61 15.31 -3.75 13.75
CA ARG A 61 14.67 -3.03 12.64
C ARG A 61 14.98 -3.74 11.35
N ARG A 62 14.06 -3.76 10.39
CA ARG A 62 14.32 -4.20 9.01
C ARG A 62 15.03 -3.09 8.23
N ALA A 63 15.68 -3.45 7.13
CA ALA A 63 16.27 -2.47 6.22
C ALA A 63 15.19 -1.59 5.59
N ASP A 64 15.54 -0.33 5.33
CA ASP A 64 14.73 0.55 4.51
C ASP A 64 14.74 0.03 3.07
N THR A 65 13.59 0.13 2.41
CA THR A 65 13.37 -0.42 1.07
C THR A 65 12.50 0.54 0.31
N ASP A 66 12.72 0.73 -0.98
CA ASP A 66 11.82 1.45 -1.86
C ASP A 66 10.91 0.49 -2.64
N ILE A 67 9.77 1.01 -3.08
CA ILE A 67 8.94 0.40 -4.10
C ILE A 67 8.75 1.38 -5.25
N ILE A 68 8.66 0.85 -6.46
CA ILE A 68 8.34 1.63 -7.65
C ILE A 68 6.87 1.42 -7.98
N LEU A 69 6.06 2.43 -7.69
CA LEU A 69 4.65 2.48 -8.06
C LEU A 69 4.53 2.60 -9.57
N ASN A 70 3.79 1.68 -10.17
CA ASN A 70 3.48 1.67 -11.60
C ASN A 70 2.12 1.00 -11.86
N GLY A 71 1.71 0.96 -13.12
CA GLY A 71 0.51 0.26 -13.56
C GLY A 71 -0.76 0.66 -12.81
N LYS A 72 -1.61 -0.34 -12.50
CA LYS A 72 -2.88 -0.11 -11.80
C LYS A 72 -2.72 0.32 -10.35
N ALA A 73 -1.61 -0.02 -9.70
CA ALA A 73 -1.35 0.43 -8.34
C ALA A 73 -1.05 1.93 -8.30
N LEU A 74 -0.24 2.43 -9.24
CA LEU A 74 0.02 3.86 -9.38
C LEU A 74 -1.24 4.63 -9.76
N GLN A 75 -2.03 4.13 -10.72
CA GLN A 75 -3.30 4.78 -11.08
C GLN A 75 -4.25 4.92 -9.88
N ALA A 76 -4.32 3.91 -9.02
CA ALA A 76 -5.13 3.96 -7.81
C ALA A 76 -4.58 4.95 -6.77
N PHE A 77 -3.25 5.00 -6.65
CA PHE A 77 -2.57 5.93 -5.76
C PHE A 77 -2.77 7.39 -6.21
N ASP A 78 -2.58 7.66 -7.50
CA ASP A 78 -2.77 8.99 -8.10
C ASP A 78 -4.22 9.46 -7.97
N GLU A 79 -5.19 8.59 -8.27
CA GLU A 79 -6.62 8.91 -8.10
C GLU A 79 -6.95 9.32 -6.66
N TRP A 80 -6.31 8.69 -5.67
CA TRP A 80 -6.45 9.09 -4.26
C TRP A 80 -5.79 10.44 -3.99
N MET A 81 -4.53 10.63 -4.36
CA MET A 81 -3.77 11.84 -4.09
C MET A 81 -4.44 13.09 -4.71
N GLU A 82 -4.96 12.97 -5.93
CA GLU A 82 -5.66 14.04 -6.64
C GLU A 82 -6.96 14.48 -5.96
N HIS A 83 -7.69 13.55 -5.35
CA HIS A 83 -9.04 13.81 -4.83
C HIS A 83 -9.11 13.95 -3.31
N CYS A 84 -8.03 13.65 -2.60
CA CYS A 84 -8.02 13.70 -1.15
C CYS A 84 -8.13 15.11 -0.57
N ASN A 85 -7.82 16.14 -1.36
CA ASN A 85 -7.88 17.55 -0.95
C ASN A 85 -7.14 17.81 0.39
N ILE A 86 -6.02 17.10 0.60
CA ILE A 86 -5.14 17.25 1.77
C ILE A 86 -3.94 18.08 1.34
N ASN A 87 -3.57 19.07 2.15
CA ASN A 87 -2.29 19.74 1.97
C ASN A 87 -1.17 18.84 2.50
N PHE A 88 -0.32 18.35 1.60
CA PHE A 88 0.78 17.46 1.97
C PHE A 88 2.05 18.25 2.29
N GLU A 89 2.40 18.24 3.57
CA GLU A 89 3.71 18.62 4.07
C GLU A 89 4.53 17.36 4.37
N SER A 90 5.84 17.51 4.57
CA SER A 90 6.79 16.42 4.81
C SER A 90 6.27 15.34 5.79
N ALA A 91 5.75 15.74 6.94
CA ALA A 91 5.26 14.82 7.98
C ALA A 91 3.80 14.34 7.79
N THR A 92 3.07 14.88 6.80
CA THR A 92 1.66 14.56 6.57
C THR A 92 1.52 13.08 6.19
N PRO A 93 0.67 12.30 6.88
CA PRO A 93 0.41 10.90 6.53
C PRO A 93 -0.20 10.78 5.11
N LEU A 94 0.30 9.85 4.29
CA LEU A 94 -0.26 9.63 2.94
C LEU A 94 -1.70 9.11 2.98
N PHE A 95 -2.11 8.45 4.07
CA PHE A 95 -3.44 7.93 4.26
C PHE A 95 -4.02 8.36 5.61
N VAL A 96 -5.12 9.12 5.56
CA VAL A 96 -5.80 9.67 6.74
C VAL A 96 -7.18 9.04 6.95
N GLY A 97 -7.63 9.07 8.21
CA GLY A 97 -8.99 8.72 8.58
C GLY A 97 -9.97 9.85 8.31
N PHE A 98 -11.15 9.52 7.78
CA PHE A 98 -12.24 10.47 7.56
C PHE A 98 -13.41 10.15 8.47
N ARG A 99 -14.05 11.18 9.02
CA ARG A 99 -15.43 11.08 9.50
C ARG A 99 -16.36 11.46 8.37
N TYR A 100 -17.44 10.71 8.23
CA TYR A 100 -18.43 10.94 7.18
C TYR A 100 -19.83 10.69 7.72
N GLN A 101 -20.80 11.31 7.07
CA GLN A 101 -22.21 11.07 7.29
C GLN A 101 -22.82 10.51 6.01
N VAL A 102 -23.66 9.49 6.16
CA VAL A 102 -24.46 8.95 5.05
C VAL A 102 -25.74 9.77 4.98
N SER A 103 -25.98 10.38 3.82
CA SER A 103 -27.20 11.12 3.51
C SER A 103 -27.85 10.55 2.25
N GLN A 104 -29.10 10.92 1.95
CA GLN A 104 -29.79 10.45 0.74
C GLN A 104 -29.04 10.81 -0.57
N GLY A 105 -28.20 11.85 -0.55
CA GLY A 105 -27.35 12.26 -1.68
C GLY A 105 -25.96 11.60 -1.73
N GLY A 106 -25.67 10.66 -0.83
CA GLY A 106 -24.39 9.96 -0.76
C GLY A 106 -23.56 10.28 0.48
N LEU A 107 -22.26 9.94 0.39
CA LEU A 107 -21.31 10.03 1.50
C LEU A 107 -20.73 11.45 1.58
N VAL A 108 -21.08 12.19 2.63
CA VAL A 108 -20.58 13.54 2.89
C VAL A 108 -19.45 13.47 3.90
N ILE A 109 -18.27 13.94 3.51
CA ILE A 109 -17.09 13.97 4.38
C ILE A 109 -17.15 15.21 5.27
N ARG A 110 -16.97 14.98 6.56
CA ARG A 110 -16.95 16.03 7.59
C ARG A 110 -15.52 16.55 7.72
N TRP A 111 -15.11 17.36 6.75
CA TRP A 111 -13.75 17.94 6.67
C TRP A 111 -13.37 18.73 7.94
N ASP A 112 -14.37 19.36 8.58
CA ASP A 112 -14.26 20.03 9.88
C ASP A 112 -13.77 19.09 11.01
N GLN A 113 -13.93 17.78 10.85
CA GLN A 113 -13.50 16.77 11.82
C GLN A 113 -12.36 15.89 11.33
N VAL A 114 -11.87 16.13 10.11
CA VAL A 114 -10.66 15.50 9.59
C VAL A 114 -9.49 16.22 10.22
N ARG A 115 -8.89 15.60 11.23
CA ARG A 115 -7.62 16.09 11.76
C ARG A 115 -6.55 15.73 10.73
N GLU A 116 -6.00 16.73 10.05
CA GLU A 116 -4.99 16.60 8.98
C GLU A 116 -3.80 15.69 9.38
N ASN A 117 -3.52 15.58 10.68
CA ASN A 117 -2.44 14.77 11.22
C ASN A 117 -2.84 13.41 11.83
N LYS A 118 -4.07 12.93 11.62
CA LYS A 118 -4.51 11.65 12.19
C LYS A 118 -4.35 10.52 11.18
N ARG A 119 -3.16 9.91 11.21
CA ARG A 119 -2.85 8.66 10.50
C ARG A 119 -3.90 7.58 10.76
N LEU A 120 -4.16 6.74 9.76
CA LEU A 120 -4.93 5.53 9.96
C LEU A 120 -4.25 4.61 10.99
N THR A 121 -5.04 4.00 11.86
CA THR A 121 -4.53 2.97 12.77
C THR A 121 -4.51 1.63 12.07
N THR A 122 -3.66 0.71 12.55
CA THR A 122 -3.63 -0.67 12.06
C THR A 122 -5.02 -1.30 12.08
N ARG A 123 -5.74 -1.10 13.19
CA ARG A 123 -7.07 -1.64 13.38
C ARG A 123 -8.08 -1.09 12.35
N SER A 124 -7.99 0.18 11.98
CA SER A 124 -8.87 0.76 10.96
C SER A 124 -8.64 0.15 9.57
N ILE A 125 -7.39 -0.14 9.21
CA ILE A 125 -7.07 -0.80 7.93
C ILE A 125 -7.51 -2.27 7.96
N GLU A 126 -7.33 -2.97 9.09
CA GLU A 126 -7.83 -4.35 9.27
C GLU A 126 -9.35 -4.42 9.11
N TYR A 127 -10.10 -3.56 9.79
CA TYR A 127 -11.56 -3.47 9.63
C TYR A 127 -11.97 -3.14 8.19
N MET A 128 -11.22 -2.27 7.52
CA MET A 128 -11.44 -1.94 6.11
C MET A 128 -11.27 -3.19 5.22
N ILE A 129 -10.23 -3.99 5.46
CA ILE A 129 -10.00 -5.25 4.74
C ILE A 129 -11.13 -6.24 5.01
N GLU A 130 -11.49 -6.47 6.27
CA GLU A 130 -12.59 -7.35 6.69
C GLU A 130 -13.90 -6.98 5.97
N LYS A 131 -14.25 -5.70 5.97
CA LYS A 131 -15.42 -5.15 5.26
C LYS A 131 -15.42 -5.49 3.77
N TYR A 132 -14.29 -5.35 3.07
CA TYR A 132 -14.25 -5.62 1.63
C TYR A 132 -14.15 -7.11 1.29
N VAL A 133 -13.58 -7.91 2.18
CA VAL A 133 -13.60 -9.38 2.08
C VAL A 133 -15.04 -9.88 2.17
N GLU A 134 -15.79 -9.40 3.16
CA GLU A 134 -17.21 -9.72 3.34
C GLU A 134 -18.05 -9.28 2.13
N LYS A 135 -17.89 -8.03 1.67
CA LYS A 135 -18.57 -7.52 0.47
C LYS A 135 -18.21 -8.27 -0.80
N ALA A 136 -17.01 -8.83 -0.88
CA ALA A 136 -16.59 -9.64 -2.02
C ALA A 136 -17.18 -11.06 -1.98
N GLY A 137 -17.87 -11.45 -0.90
CA GLY A 137 -18.35 -12.82 -0.70
C GLY A 137 -17.22 -13.83 -0.55
N ILE A 138 -16.03 -13.39 -0.14
CA ILE A 138 -14.88 -14.27 0.00
C ILE A 138 -14.91 -14.88 1.40
N SER A 139 -15.42 -16.10 1.50
CA SER A 139 -15.31 -16.94 2.69
C SER A 139 -14.15 -17.92 2.54
N HIS A 140 -13.33 -18.06 3.58
CA HIS A 140 -12.26 -19.06 3.64
C HIS A 140 -12.51 -20.02 4.80
N GLY A 141 -13.64 -20.73 4.74
CA GLY A 141 -14.19 -21.44 5.90
C GLY A 141 -14.42 -20.46 7.06
N ASP A 142 -14.02 -20.86 8.28
CA ASP A 142 -14.11 -20.03 9.49
C ASP A 142 -12.99 -18.98 9.62
N LYS A 143 -12.08 -18.88 8.63
CA LYS A 143 -10.92 -17.98 8.73
C LYS A 143 -11.20 -16.62 8.07
N VAL A 144 -11.16 -15.57 8.89
CA VAL A 144 -11.15 -14.17 8.42
C VAL A 144 -9.88 -13.93 7.61
N ILE A 145 -10.02 -13.47 6.36
CA ILE A 145 -8.88 -13.05 5.55
C ILE A 145 -8.28 -11.80 6.20
N SER A 146 -7.11 -11.99 6.81
CA SER A 146 -6.37 -10.92 7.46
C SER A 146 -5.49 -10.16 6.48
N ALA A 147 -5.01 -9.00 6.90
CA ALA A 147 -3.99 -8.27 6.16
C ALA A 147 -2.73 -9.10 5.85
N HIS A 148 -2.38 -10.06 6.72
CA HIS A 148 -1.27 -10.96 6.48
C HIS A 148 -1.54 -11.89 5.29
N ALA A 149 -2.79 -12.34 5.11
CA ALA A 149 -3.18 -13.15 3.95
C ALA A 149 -3.07 -12.37 2.63
N LEU A 150 -3.40 -11.07 2.62
CA LEU A 150 -3.19 -10.22 1.43
C LEU A 150 -1.70 -10.14 1.07
N ARG A 151 -0.83 -9.95 2.08
CA ARG A 151 0.62 -9.93 1.88
C ARG A 151 1.14 -11.25 1.33
N HIS A 152 0.73 -12.38 1.92
CA HIS A 152 1.09 -13.71 1.42
C HIS A 152 0.64 -13.91 -0.03
N THR A 153 -0.56 -13.43 -0.37
CA THR A 153 -1.08 -13.49 -1.74
C THR A 153 -0.18 -12.70 -2.69
N ALA A 154 0.23 -11.49 -2.32
CA ALA A 154 1.14 -10.67 -3.12
C ALA A 154 2.48 -11.38 -3.39
N PHE A 155 3.14 -11.89 -2.34
CA PHE A 155 4.41 -12.61 -2.51
C PHE A 155 4.25 -13.91 -3.30
N THR A 156 3.15 -14.64 -3.10
CA THR A 156 2.85 -15.85 -3.90
C THR A 156 2.67 -15.50 -5.38
N MET A 157 1.98 -14.42 -5.70
CA MET A 157 1.78 -13.96 -7.07
C MET A 157 3.10 -13.54 -7.72
N LEU A 158 3.93 -12.79 -7.02
CA LEU A 158 5.25 -12.38 -7.50
C LEU A 158 6.17 -13.59 -7.73
N ALA A 159 6.19 -14.55 -6.80
CA ALA A 159 6.96 -15.79 -6.95
C ALA A 159 6.47 -16.62 -8.15
N LYS A 160 5.15 -16.75 -8.34
CA LYS A 160 4.56 -17.44 -9.50
C LYS A 160 4.84 -16.71 -10.82
N ALA A 161 5.02 -15.40 -10.80
CA ALA A 161 5.41 -14.61 -11.96
C ALA A 161 6.91 -14.69 -12.27
N GLY A 162 7.70 -15.45 -11.49
CA GLY A 162 9.12 -15.65 -11.73
C GLY A 162 10.04 -14.59 -11.13
N VAL A 163 9.53 -13.72 -10.24
CA VAL A 163 10.37 -12.74 -9.54
C VAL A 163 11.42 -13.48 -8.70
N LYS A 164 12.68 -13.07 -8.83
CA LYS A 164 13.80 -13.72 -8.15
C LYS A 164 13.63 -13.62 -6.64
N LEU A 165 14.05 -14.67 -5.92
CA LEU A 165 13.95 -14.71 -4.46
C LEU A 165 14.66 -13.54 -3.77
N VAL A 166 15.73 -13.03 -4.36
CA VAL A 166 16.47 -11.87 -3.84
C VAL A 166 15.60 -10.61 -3.87
N ASP A 167 14.92 -10.33 -4.98
CA ASP A 167 14.01 -9.19 -5.11
C ASP A 167 12.79 -9.32 -4.18
N LEU A 168 12.28 -10.55 -3.99
CA LEU A 168 11.22 -10.82 -3.01
C LEU A 168 11.69 -10.55 -1.57
N LYS A 169 12.91 -10.95 -1.20
CA LYS A 169 13.50 -10.69 0.12
C LYS A 169 13.73 -9.20 0.35
N PHE A 170 14.17 -8.49 -0.68
CA PHE A 170 14.31 -7.04 -0.66
C PHE A 170 12.94 -6.38 -0.42
N LEU A 171 11.93 -6.67 -1.22
CA LEU A 171 10.56 -6.15 -1.04
C LEU A 171 9.99 -6.48 0.35
N ALA A 172 10.34 -7.66 0.88
CA ALA A 172 9.95 -8.08 2.22
C ALA A 172 10.68 -7.33 3.36
N GLY A 173 11.81 -6.68 3.08
CA GLY A 173 12.64 -5.94 4.02
C GLY A 173 13.50 -6.82 4.92
N HIS A 174 13.90 -8.01 4.47
CA HIS A 174 14.70 -8.92 5.29
C HIS A 174 16.13 -8.40 5.47
N GLN A 175 16.66 -8.39 6.70
CA GLN A 175 18.02 -7.91 7.00
C GLN A 175 19.12 -8.86 6.52
N ASP A 176 18.86 -10.17 6.51
CA ASP A 176 19.84 -11.22 6.14
C ASP A 176 19.91 -11.49 4.63
N VAL A 177 19.70 -10.47 3.79
CA VAL A 177 20.17 -10.57 2.41
C VAL A 177 21.68 -10.39 2.48
N SER A 178 22.48 -11.34 1.99
CA SER A 178 23.94 -11.21 2.09
C SER A 178 24.36 -9.85 1.52
N THR A 179 25.24 -9.14 2.23
CA THR A 179 25.62 -7.74 1.93
C THR A 179 26.09 -7.55 0.50
N THR A 180 26.65 -8.58 -0.13
CA THR A 180 27.02 -8.60 -1.56
C THR A 180 25.81 -8.55 -2.50
N LEU A 181 24.70 -9.21 -2.18
CA LEU A 181 23.45 -9.17 -2.94
C LEU A 181 22.69 -7.85 -2.73
N ILE A 182 22.86 -7.22 -1.57
CA ILE A 182 22.33 -5.87 -1.29
C ILE A 182 22.93 -4.85 -2.26
N TYR A 183 24.24 -4.89 -2.52
CA TYR A 183 24.89 -3.96 -3.45
C TYR A 183 24.51 -4.18 -4.93
N LEU A 184 24.16 -5.41 -5.32
CA LEU A 184 23.79 -5.72 -6.70
C LEU A 184 22.38 -5.24 -7.07
N HIS A 185 21.51 -5.03 -6.07
CA HIS A 185 20.10 -4.68 -6.22
C HIS A 185 19.67 -3.47 -5.37
N SER A 186 20.62 -2.67 -4.86
CA SER A 186 20.37 -1.55 -3.93
C SER A 186 19.57 -0.40 -4.54
N VAL A 187 19.31 -0.43 -5.84
CA VAL A 187 18.38 0.45 -6.53
C VAL A 187 17.38 -0.43 -7.24
N GLN A 188 16.13 -0.44 -6.77
CA GLN A 188 15.08 -1.06 -7.56
C GLN A 188 15.04 -0.39 -8.94
N SER A 189 15.19 -1.20 -9.98
CA SER A 189 15.17 -0.69 -11.35
C SER A 189 13.77 -0.22 -11.71
N TYR A 190 13.65 0.98 -12.26
CA TYR A 190 12.43 1.45 -12.91
C TYR A 190 12.04 0.61 -14.14
N GLU A 191 12.94 -0.23 -14.65
CA GLU A 191 12.68 -1.09 -15.82
C GLU A 191 12.20 -2.49 -15.44
N ASP A 192 12.55 -2.99 -14.24
CA ASP A 192 12.30 -4.38 -13.84
C ASP A 192 11.98 -4.53 -12.35
N HIS A 193 11.18 -3.60 -11.79
CA HIS A 193 10.77 -3.69 -10.39
C HIS A 193 9.78 -4.85 -10.17
N ALA A 194 9.95 -5.62 -9.08
CA ALA A 194 9.15 -6.80 -8.74
C ALA A 194 7.62 -6.61 -8.93
N GLY A 195 7.08 -5.49 -8.44
CA GLY A 195 5.66 -5.15 -8.55
C GLY A 195 5.10 -5.11 -9.99
N MET A 196 5.91 -4.91 -11.03
CA MET A 196 5.47 -4.97 -12.43
C MET A 196 5.04 -6.38 -12.85
N HIS A 197 5.65 -7.39 -12.23
CA HIS A 197 5.37 -8.80 -12.51
C HIS A 197 4.10 -9.29 -11.80
N ASN A 198 3.58 -8.53 -10.83
CA ASN A 198 2.34 -8.88 -10.17
C ASN A 198 1.17 -8.79 -11.18
N PRO A 199 0.42 -9.88 -11.44
CA PRO A 199 -0.67 -9.88 -12.43
C PRO A 199 -1.79 -8.90 -12.08
N LEU A 200 -1.92 -8.50 -10.82
CA LEU A 200 -2.89 -7.50 -10.41
C LEU A 200 -2.50 -6.08 -10.85
N ASN A 201 -1.23 -5.85 -11.16
CA ASN A 201 -0.70 -4.53 -11.45
C ASN A 201 -0.71 -4.15 -12.95
N ARG A 202 -0.97 -5.14 -13.82
CA ARG A 202 -1.25 -4.94 -15.25
C ARG A 202 -2.66 -4.41 -15.45
#